data_AF-A0A919HT58-F1
#
_entry.id   AF-A0A919HT58-F1
#
_cell.length_a   1.000
_cell.length_b   1.000
_cell.length_c   1.000
_cell.angle_alpha   90.00
_cell.angle_beta   90.00
_cell.angle_gamma   90.00
#
_symmetry.space_group_name_H-M   'P 1'
#
loop_
_entity.id
_entity.type
_entity.pdbx_description
1 polymer ?
#
loop_
_entity_poly.entity_id
_entity_poly.type
_entity_poly.pdbx_seq_one_letter_code
_entity_poly.pdbx_strand_id
1 'polypeptide(L)' 'MTPAQCFEMLAAIRQKHPTIPIGLLMYANLVFSPGIDAFYAQCARVGVDSVLVADVPVEESARSAGGDAP' A
#
# COMPACT_ATOMS: atom_id res chain seq x y z
N MET A 1 -13.93 -7.98 7.31
CA MET A 1 -12.92 -6.99 7.70
C MET A 1 -12.76 -6.04 6.53
N THR A 2 -12.96 -4.74 6.73
CA THR A 2 -12.81 -3.75 5.66
C THR A 2 -11.37 -3.20 5.62
N PRO A 3 -10.88 -2.68 4.49
CA PRO A 3 -9.56 -2.03 4.43
C PRO A 3 -9.39 -0.92 5.48
N ALA A 4 -10.45 -0.15 5.75
CA ALA A 4 -10.45 0.89 6.79
C ALA A 4 -10.11 0.34 8.18
N GLN A 5 -10.71 -0.80 8.56
CA GLN A 5 -10.42 -1.46 9.84
C GLN A 5 -8.97 -1.96 9.91
N CYS A 6 -8.42 -2.43 8.79
CA CYS A 6 -7.00 -2.80 8.72
C CYS A 6 -6.09 -1.60 8.99
N PHE A 7 -6.40 -0.44 8.40
CA PHE A 7 -5.61 0.78 8.60
C PHE A 7 -5.67 1.32 10.03
N GLU A 8 -6.83 1.26 10.68
CA GLU A 8 -6.95 1.62 12.10
C GLU A 8 -6.07 0.71 12.99
N MET A 9 -6.08 -0.59 12.71
CA MET A 9 -5.26 -1.56 13.42
C MET A 9 -3.76 -1.33 13.18
N LEU A 10 -3.35 -1.02 11.95
CA LEU A 10 -1.97 -0.66 11.61
C LEU A 10 -1.52 0.59 12.36
N ALA A 11 -2.35 1.62 12.44
CA ALA A 11 -2.04 2.84 13.19
C ALA A 11 -1.85 2.55 14.69
N ALA A 12 -2.69 1.70 15.27
CA ALA A 12 -2.55 1.28 16.67
C ALA A 12 -1.26 0.48 16.92
N ILE A 13 -0.85 -0.37 15.97
CA ILE A 13 0.41 -1.12 16.05
C ILE A 13 1.61 -0.18 15.95
N ARG A 14 1.60 0.76 15.00
CA ARG A 14 2.67 1.76 14.83
C ARG A 14 2.84 2.62 16.07
N GLN A 15 1.75 3.01 16.74
CA GLN A 15 1.81 3.75 18.01
C GLN A 15 2.47 2.95 19.13
N LYS A 16 2.23 1.63 19.20
CA LYS A 16 2.84 0.75 20.21
C LYS A 16 4.29 0.39 19.89
N HIS A 17 4.63 0.34 18.60
CA HIS A 17 5.93 -0.12 18.09
C HIS A 17 6.48 0.84 17.03
N PRO A 18 6.94 2.04 17.43
CA PRO A 18 7.32 3.08 16.48
C PRO A 18 8.52 2.70 15.60
N THR A 19 9.43 1.87 16.09
CA THR A 19 10.68 1.50 15.42
C THR A 19 10.63 0.19 14.63
N ILE A 20 9.55 -0.59 14.75
CA ILE A 20 9.45 -1.88 14.04
C ILE A 20 9.01 -1.62 12.59
N PRO A 21 9.72 -2.16 11.58
CA PRO A 21 9.28 -2.04 10.19
C PRO A 21 7.96 -2.78 9.96
N ILE A 22 6.98 -2.11 9.32
CA ILE A 22 5.67 -2.68 8.98
C ILE A 22 5.57 -2.79 7.46
N GLY A 23 5.55 -4.02 6.97
CA GLY A 23 5.32 -4.33 5.56
C GLY A 23 3.91 -4.89 5.33
N LEU A 24 3.28 -4.48 4.23
CA LEU A 24 1.98 -5.01 3.78
C LEU A 24 2.16 -5.95 2.59
N LEU A 25 1.53 -7.12 2.66
CA LEU A 25 1.40 -8.04 1.52
C LEU A 25 -0.01 -7.92 0.94
N MET A 26 -0.10 -7.59 -0.34
CA MET A 26 -1.35 -7.22 -0.99
C MET A 26 -1.52 -7.88 -2.35
N TYR A 27 -2.79 -7.97 -2.79
CA TYR A 27 -3.13 -8.38 -4.14
C TYR A 27 -3.46 -7.16 -5.00
N ALA A 28 -3.05 -7.18 -6.27
CA ALA A 28 -3.25 -6.09 -7.21
C ALA A 28 -4.71 -5.62 -7.26
N ASN A 29 -5.63 -6.59 -7.35
CA ASN A 29 -7.07 -6.36 -7.45
C ASN A 29 -7.64 -5.49 -6.31
N LEU A 30 -7.02 -5.51 -5.12
CA LEU A 30 -7.46 -4.70 -3.98
C LEU A 30 -6.91 -3.27 -4.01
N VAL A 31 -5.77 -3.06 -4.65
CA VAL A 31 -5.09 -1.76 -4.77
C VAL A 31 -5.69 -0.93 -5.91
N PHE A 32 -6.11 -1.57 -7.00
CA PHE A 32 -6.62 -0.88 -8.19
C PHE A 32 -8.06 -0.34 -8.07
N SER A 33 -8.87 -0.85 -7.14
CA SER A 33 -10.30 -0.51 -7.08
C SER A 33 -10.62 0.92 -6.59
N PRO A 34 -9.93 1.48 -5.57
CA PRO A 34 -10.14 2.86 -5.13
C PRO A 34 -9.11 3.88 -5.68
N GLY A 35 -8.09 3.41 -6.42
CA GLY A 35 -6.97 4.23 -6.89
C GLY A 35 -5.69 4.02 -6.06
N ILE A 36 -4.60 3.77 -6.78
CA ILE A 36 -3.31 3.39 -6.20
C ILE A 36 -2.68 4.51 -5.35
N ASP A 37 -2.81 5.77 -5.78
CA ASP A 37 -2.23 6.92 -5.08
C ASP A 37 -2.85 7.16 -3.71
N ALA A 38 -4.19 7.06 -3.63
CA ALA A 38 -4.92 7.21 -2.37
C ALA A 38 -4.54 6.09 -1.39
N PHE A 39 -4.35 4.87 -1.91
CA PHE A 39 -3.90 3.73 -1.12
C PHE A 39 -2.50 3.95 -0.53
N TYR A 40 -1.52 4.36 -1.36
CA TYR A 40 -0.17 4.64 -0.89
C TYR A 40 -0.11 5.83 0.07
N ALA A 41 -0.89 6.89 -0.17
CA ALA A 41 -0.98 8.03 0.74
C ALA A 41 -1.53 7.60 2.12
N GLN A 42 -2.51 6.70 2.15
CA GLN A 42 -3.06 6.15 3.38
C GLN A 42 -2.05 5.25 4.10
N CYS A 43 -1.31 4.42 3.36
CA CYS A 43 -0.21 3.61 3.91
C CYS A 43 0.86 4.47 4.58
N ALA A 44 1.31 5.54 3.91
CA ALA A 44 2.27 6.47 4.48
C ALA A 44 1.73 7.15 5.75
N ARG A 45 0.44 7.52 5.77
CA ARG A 45 -0.20 8.16 6.92
C ARG A 45 -0.25 7.25 8.15
N VAL A 46 -0.49 5.95 7.99
CA VAL A 46 -0.52 5.00 9.12
C VAL A 46 0.86 4.48 9.52
N GLY A 47 1.91 4.88 8.79
CA GLY A 47 3.28 4.43 9.00
C GLY A 47 3.51 3.00 8.52
N VAL A 48 3.11 2.68 7.29
CA VAL A 48 3.59 1.47 6.59
C VAL A 48 4.89 1.82 5.89
N ASP A 49 5.91 0.96 6.03
CA ASP A 49 7.23 1.19 5.44
C ASP A 49 7.38 0.56 4.06
N SER A 50 6.68 -0.56 3.81
CA SER A 50 6.75 -1.26 2.52
C SER A 50 5.42 -1.89 2.14
N VAL A 51 5.16 -1.96 0.84
CA VAL A 51 4.01 -2.65 0.26
C VAL A 51 4.55 -3.61 -0.80
N LEU A 52 4.21 -4.89 -0.66
CA LEU A 52 4.55 -5.95 -1.59
C LEU A 52 3.25 -6.42 -2.25
N VAL A 53 3.16 -6.32 -3.57
CA VAL A 53 2.01 -6.79 -4.32
C VAL A 53 2.31 -8.15 -4.93
N ALA A 54 1.57 -9.18 -4.50
CA ALA A 54 1.86 -10.58 -4.82
C ALA A 54 1.65 -10.95 -6.30
N ASP A 55 0.68 -10.30 -6.97
CA ASP A 55 0.21 -10.68 -8.31
C ASP A 55 0.60 -9.66 -9.41
N VAL A 56 1.45 -8.67 -9.11
CA VAL A 56 1.91 -7.70 -10.13
C VAL A 56 3.26 -8.14 -10.67
N PRO A 57 3.36 -8.63 -11.92
CA PRO A 57 4.65 -8.79 -12.58
C PRO A 57 5.34 -7.42 -12.69
N VAL A 58 6.67 -7.39 -12.50
CA VAL A 58 7.51 -6.17 -12.47
C VAL A 58 7.23 -5.20 -13.63
N GLU A 59 6.81 -5.73 -14.78
CA GLU A 59 6.49 -4.97 -15.99
C GLU A 59 5.36 -3.92 -15.81
N GLU A 60 4.39 -4.17 -14.94
CA GLU A 60 3.30 -3.20 -14.66
C GLU A 60 3.72 -2.12 -13.63
N SER A 61 4.78 -2.35 -12.86
CA SER A 61 5.30 -1.33 -11.93
C SER A 61 5.93 -0.13 -12.66
N ALA A 62 6.46 -0.36 -13.86
CA ALA A 62 6.99 0.70 -14.72
C ALA A 62 5.90 1.64 -15.25
N ARG A 63 4.67 1.12 -15.46
CA ARG A 63 3.57 1.88 -16.04
C ARG A 63 2.97 2.90 -15.06
N SER A 64 3.08 2.64 -13.76
CA SER A 64 2.63 3.54 -12.69
C SER A 64 3.63 4.65 -12.35
N ALA A 65 4.87 4.61 -12.86
CA ALA A 65 5.94 5.54 -12.47
C ALA A 65 6.23 6.67 -13.48
N GLY A 66 5.61 6.68 -14.66
CA GLY A 66 5.68 7.84 -15.57
C GLY A 66 5.68 7.52 -17.05
N GLY A 67 4.76 8.18 -17.76
CA GLY A 67 4.91 8.75 -19.09
C GLY A 67 5.39 7.87 -20.24
N ASP A 68 4.46 7.49 -21.11
CA ASP A 68 4.65 7.80 -22.53
C ASP A 68 3.28 7.99 -23.21
N ALA A 69 3.02 9.23 -23.62
CA ALA A 69 1.95 9.57 -24.53
C ALA A 69 2.57 9.59 -25.94
N PRO A 70 1.98 8.91 -26.94
CA PRO A 70 2.40 9.09 -28.32
C PRO A 70 2.11 10.51 -28.84
#